data_AF-A0A7J5C1W4-F1
#
_entry.id   AF-A0A7J5C1W4-F1
#
_cell.length_a   1.000
_cell.length_b   1.000
_cell.length_c   1.000
_cell.angle_alpha   90.00
_cell.angle_beta   90.00
_cell.angle_gamma   90.00
#
_symmetry.space_group_name_H-M   'P 1'
#
loop_
_entity.id
_entity.type
_entity.pdbx_description
1 polymer ?
#
loop_
_entity_poly.entity_id
_entity_poly.type
_entity_poly.pdbx_seq_one_letter_code
_entity_poly.pdbx_strand_id
1 'polypeptide(L)'
;MTIDSANLITLITTARRELLATARTTDPHLTPEGLRARQRAEVEAIRARLLDAMPAEPAATPDRQPVLDALAPATANDIARVQHEQAKVSALLAAGRLLPEVIATASRDRLAAILDSAETSPEVLEARDPASVLDALHEMIWDRLVQVDDAAQAIVAAEQATTPARAWRSILEGVATTGAIPFEGRVLLNRADPAVLGLLDDGDAEAVPGPPGNLIESMMDGLDRVPVDA
;
A
#
# COMPACT_ATOMS: atom_id res chain seq x y z
N MET A 1 0.86 -19.47 0.57
CA MET A 1 1.83 -19.48 1.69
C MET A 1 1.20 -18.68 2.81
N THR A 2 0.93 -19.29 3.96
CA THR A 2 0.31 -18.59 5.09
C THR A 2 1.40 -17.82 5.83
N ILE A 3 1.24 -16.52 6.01
CA ILE A 3 2.17 -15.72 6.78
C ILE A 3 1.90 -15.95 8.27
N ASP A 4 2.94 -16.30 9.02
CA ASP A 4 2.86 -16.46 10.46
C ASP A 4 3.02 -15.09 11.16
N SER A 5 1.92 -14.35 11.22
CA SER A 5 1.90 -12.99 11.78
C SER A 5 2.31 -12.94 13.25
N ALA A 6 2.01 -13.98 14.05
CA ALA A 6 2.39 -14.00 15.47
C ALA A 6 3.91 -14.07 15.64
N ASN A 7 4.58 -14.90 14.85
CA ASN A 7 6.03 -14.97 14.84
C ASN A 7 6.68 -13.67 14.32
N LEU A 8 6.11 -13.04 13.29
CA LEU A 8 6.60 -11.76 12.78
C LEU A 8 6.45 -10.62 13.79
N ILE A 9 5.31 -10.53 14.50
CA ILE A 9 5.12 -9.56 15.58
C ILE A 9 6.17 -9.77 16.68
N THR A 10 6.36 -11.03 17.11
CA THR A 10 7.36 -11.36 18.13
C THR A 10 8.77 -10.97 17.69
N LEU A 11 9.13 -11.24 16.43
CA LEU A 11 10.41 -10.86 15.85
C LEU A 11 10.60 -9.34 15.84
N ILE A 12 9.62 -8.59 15.32
CA ILE A 12 9.70 -7.12 15.20
C ILE A 12 9.82 -6.48 16.58
N THR A 13 8.96 -6.85 17.52
CA THR A 13 8.95 -6.28 18.88
C THR A 13 10.24 -6.64 19.63
N THR A 14 10.78 -7.84 19.43
CA THR A 14 12.09 -8.23 19.98
C THR A 14 13.20 -7.40 19.37
N ALA A 15 13.25 -7.26 18.05
CA ALA A 15 14.23 -6.44 17.35
C ALA A 15 14.17 -4.98 17.80
N ARG A 16 12.98 -4.41 17.96
CA ARG A 16 12.75 -3.04 18.43
C ARG A 16 13.27 -2.84 19.85
N ARG A 17 13.03 -3.80 20.75
CA ARG A 17 13.57 -3.79 22.10
C ARG A 17 15.10 -3.91 22.12
N GLU A 18 15.67 -4.77 21.29
CA GLU A 18 17.12 -4.96 21.17
C GLU A 18 17.79 -3.72 20.60
N LEU A 19 17.24 -3.09 19.57
CA LEU A 19 17.73 -1.82 19.02
C LEU A 19 17.73 -0.71 20.08
N LEU A 20 16.67 -0.62 20.89
CA LEU A 20 16.63 0.32 22.02
C LEU A 20 17.72 0.02 23.06
N ALA A 21 17.93 -1.26 23.37
CA ALA A 21 18.97 -1.68 24.30
C ALA A 21 20.36 -1.33 23.78
N THR A 22 20.66 -1.64 22.51
CA THR A 22 21.93 -1.30 21.84
C THR A 22 22.18 0.22 21.83
N ALA A 23 21.14 1.02 21.59
CA ALA A 23 21.24 2.48 21.63
C ALA A 23 21.52 3.04 23.04
N ARG A 24 21.16 2.28 24.08
CA ARG A 24 21.43 2.61 25.49
C ARG A 24 22.71 1.99 26.03
N THR A 25 23.38 1.13 25.26
CA THR A 25 24.60 0.43 25.69
C THR A 25 25.68 1.44 26.06
N THR A 26 26.24 1.28 27.25
CA THR A 26 27.45 1.97 27.71
C THR A 26 28.44 0.92 28.22
N ASP A 27 29.73 1.13 27.96
CA ASP A 27 30.79 0.24 28.42
C ASP A 27 32.02 1.07 28.83
N PRO A 28 32.35 1.17 30.13
CA PRO A 28 33.47 1.98 30.60
C PRO A 28 34.84 1.42 30.19
N HIS A 29 34.90 0.18 29.70
CA HIS A 29 36.13 -0.47 29.26
C HIS A 29 36.39 -0.32 27.76
N LEU A 30 35.44 0.24 27.00
CA LEU A 30 35.58 0.47 25.57
C LEU A 30 35.89 1.94 25.27
N THR A 31 36.71 2.17 24.24
CA THR A 31 36.82 3.49 23.62
C THR A 31 35.51 3.84 22.93
N PRO A 32 35.24 5.13 22.63
CA PRO A 32 34.06 5.52 21.87
C PRO A 32 33.94 4.80 20.51
N GLU A 33 35.07 4.54 19.85
CA GLU A 33 35.13 3.77 18.60
C GLU A 33 34.82 2.29 18.82
N GLY A 34 35.36 1.68 19.89
CA GLY A 34 35.05 0.31 20.27
C GLY A 34 33.57 0.10 20.60
N LEU A 35 32.95 1.08 21.28
CA LEU A 35 31.51 1.08 21.56
C LEU A 35 30.71 1.17 20.25
N ARG A 36 31.07 2.06 19.33
CA ARG A 36 30.41 2.16 18.01
C ARG A 36 30.56 0.90 17.17
N ALA A 37 31.75 0.28 17.17
CA ALA A 37 31.99 -0.96 16.45
C ALA A 37 31.12 -2.10 17.00
N ARG A 38 30.98 -2.19 18.33
CA ARG A 38 30.06 -3.13 18.98
C ARG A 38 28.61 -2.86 18.61
N GLN A 39 28.16 -1.61 18.72
CA GLN A 39 26.80 -1.22 18.34
C GLN A 39 26.49 -1.57 16.88
N ARG A 40 27.43 -1.31 15.96
CA ARG A 40 27.29 -1.71 14.56
C ARG A 40 27.14 -3.23 14.40
N ALA A 41 27.97 -4.02 15.08
CA ALA A 41 27.88 -5.48 15.01
C ALA A 41 26.54 -6.01 15.55
N GLU A 42 26.02 -5.44 16.64
CA GLU A 42 24.71 -5.78 17.20
C GLU A 42 23.57 -5.40 16.23
N VAL A 43 23.61 -4.19 15.67
CA VAL A 43 22.63 -3.73 14.67
C VAL A 43 22.64 -4.60 13.42
N GLU A 44 23.81 -4.95 12.87
CA GLU A 44 23.92 -5.83 11.70
C GLU A 44 23.35 -7.23 11.97
N ALA A 45 23.53 -7.78 13.18
CA ALA A 45 22.92 -9.05 13.57
C ALA A 45 21.38 -8.96 13.67
N ILE A 46 20.84 -7.82 14.11
CA ILE A 46 19.39 -7.56 14.11
C ILE A 46 18.87 -7.43 12.67
N ARG A 47 19.54 -6.63 11.83
CA ARG A 47 19.22 -6.46 10.41
C ARG A 47 19.17 -7.80 9.68
N ALA A 48 20.19 -8.64 9.85
CA ALA A 48 20.23 -9.96 9.22
C ALA A 48 19.03 -10.84 9.58
N ARG A 49 18.60 -10.86 10.85
CA ARG A 49 17.41 -11.63 11.29
C ARG A 49 16.11 -11.10 10.69
N LEU A 50 15.96 -9.78 10.59
CA LEU A 50 14.77 -9.17 9.98
C LEU A 50 14.69 -9.45 8.48
N LEU A 51 15.82 -9.38 7.78
CA LEU A 51 15.91 -9.65 6.35
C LEU A 51 15.67 -11.13 6.01
N ASP A 52 16.20 -12.06 6.82
CA ASP A 52 15.99 -13.50 6.66
C ASP A 52 14.51 -13.91 6.83
N ALA A 53 13.77 -13.17 7.68
CA ALA A 53 12.35 -13.39 7.91
C ALA A 53 11.43 -12.72 6.87
N MET A 54 11.98 -11.96 5.90
CA MET A 54 11.16 -11.27 4.91
C MET A 54 10.35 -12.28 4.08
N PRO A 55 9.01 -12.11 3.98
CA PRO A 55 8.22 -12.90 3.05
C PRO A 55 8.77 -12.78 1.63
N ALA A 56 8.57 -13.83 0.82
CA ALA A 56 8.91 -13.80 -0.61
C ALA A 56 8.30 -12.56 -1.28
N GLU A 57 9.03 -11.99 -2.23
CA GLU A 57 8.55 -10.84 -2.98
C GLU A 57 7.23 -11.20 -3.67
N PRO A 58 6.14 -10.47 -3.39
CA PRO A 58 4.87 -10.74 -4.02
C PRO A 58 4.99 -10.48 -5.52
N ALA A 59 4.23 -11.24 -6.31
CA ALA A 59 4.10 -10.94 -7.73
C ALA A 59 3.71 -9.47 -7.95
N ALA A 60 4.11 -8.92 -9.10
CA ALA A 60 3.78 -7.56 -9.49
C ALA A 60 2.28 -7.30 -9.31
N THR A 61 1.93 -6.04 -8.98
CA THR A 61 0.51 -5.65 -8.85
C THR A 61 -0.20 -6.04 -10.13
N PRO A 62 -1.31 -6.80 -10.06
CA PRO A 62 -2.07 -7.15 -11.24
C PRO A 62 -2.45 -5.88 -12.00
N ASP A 63 -2.23 -5.86 -13.31
CA ASP A 63 -2.56 -4.73 -14.15
C ASP A 63 -4.09 -4.64 -14.33
N ARG A 64 -4.64 -3.44 -14.10
CA ARG A 64 -6.08 -3.14 -14.26
C ARG A 64 -6.43 -2.83 -15.71
N GLN A 65 -5.46 -2.38 -16.50
CA GLN A 65 -5.68 -1.90 -17.87
C GLN A 65 -6.35 -2.94 -18.78
N PRO A 66 -6.01 -4.24 -18.76
CA PRO A 66 -6.66 -5.22 -19.62
C PRO A 66 -8.17 -5.37 -19.38
N VAL A 67 -8.64 -5.13 -18.14
CA VAL A 67 -10.07 -5.19 -17.80
C VAL A 67 -10.79 -3.95 -18.34
N LEU A 68 -10.15 -2.78 -18.25
CA LEU A 68 -10.68 -1.53 -18.80
C LEU A 68 -10.72 -1.58 -20.34
N ASP A 69 -9.65 -2.06 -20.98
CA ASP A 69 -9.58 -2.23 -22.44
C ASP A 69 -10.66 -3.19 -22.95
N ALA A 70 -11.01 -4.22 -22.17
CA ALA A 70 -12.07 -5.17 -22.50
C ALA A 70 -13.50 -4.59 -22.41
N LEU A 71 -13.66 -3.33 -21.99
CA LEU A 71 -14.94 -2.61 -22.08
C LEU A 71 -15.12 -1.92 -23.43
N ALA A 72 -14.04 -1.69 -24.18
CA ALA A 72 -14.13 -1.04 -25.49
C ALA A 72 -14.95 -1.91 -26.47
N PRO A 73 -15.93 -1.32 -27.20
CA PRO A 73 -16.76 -2.08 -28.12
C PRO A 73 -15.95 -2.58 -29.31
N ALA A 74 -15.91 -3.90 -29.52
CA ALA A 74 -15.14 -4.51 -30.62
C ALA A 74 -15.99 -4.88 -31.84
N THR A 75 -17.32 -4.99 -31.68
CA THR A 75 -18.24 -5.39 -32.75
C THR A 75 -19.32 -4.34 -33.00
N ALA A 76 -19.96 -4.39 -34.17
CA ALA A 76 -21.09 -3.51 -34.48
C ALA A 76 -22.25 -3.63 -33.47
N ASN A 77 -22.47 -4.83 -32.93
CA ASN A 77 -23.48 -5.06 -31.89
C ASN A 77 -23.08 -4.42 -30.56
N ASP A 78 -21.80 -4.47 -30.21
CA ASP A 78 -21.29 -3.79 -29.01
C ASP A 78 -21.42 -2.28 -29.14
N ILE A 79 -21.05 -1.73 -30.30
CA ILE A 79 -21.22 -0.29 -30.60
C ILE A 79 -22.69 0.12 -30.44
N ALA A 80 -23.62 -0.64 -31.03
CA ALA A 80 -25.05 -0.34 -30.91
C ALA A 80 -25.55 -0.37 -29.46
N ARG A 81 -25.06 -1.33 -28.66
CA ARG A 81 -25.39 -1.46 -27.23
C ARG A 81 -24.81 -0.31 -26.41
N VAL A 82 -23.56 0.06 -26.66
CA VAL A 82 -22.89 1.20 -26.02
C VAL A 82 -23.63 2.49 -26.34
N GLN A 83 -23.95 2.77 -27.60
CA GLN A 83 -24.71 3.94 -28.01
C GLN A 83 -26.11 4.00 -27.37
N HIS A 84 -26.77 2.84 -27.23
CA HIS A 84 -28.07 2.76 -26.55
C HIS A 84 -27.95 3.10 -25.06
N GLU A 85 -26.91 2.62 -24.37
CA GLU A 85 -26.67 2.98 -22.97
C GLU A 85 -26.23 4.45 -22.82
N GLN A 86 -25.44 4.98 -23.74
CA GLN A 86 -25.09 6.41 -23.76
C GLN A 86 -26.34 7.28 -23.81
N ALA A 87 -27.31 6.97 -24.69
CA ALA A 87 -28.58 7.69 -24.75
C ALA A 87 -29.35 7.67 -23.42
N LYS A 88 -29.30 6.55 -22.68
CA LYS A 88 -29.90 6.46 -21.33
C LYS A 88 -29.14 7.30 -20.31
N VAL A 89 -27.80 7.26 -20.34
CA VAL A 89 -26.95 8.08 -19.45
C VAL A 89 -27.24 9.55 -19.68
N SER A 90 -27.24 10.02 -20.94
CA SER A 90 -27.58 11.41 -21.26
C SER A 90 -28.98 11.79 -20.79
N ALA A 91 -29.97 10.91 -20.92
CA ALA A 91 -31.32 11.16 -20.42
C ALA A 91 -31.37 11.27 -18.89
N LEU A 92 -30.59 10.46 -18.16
CA LEU A 92 -30.47 10.55 -16.69
C LEU A 92 -29.83 11.86 -16.25
N LEU A 93 -28.74 12.27 -16.91
CA LEU A 93 -28.06 13.54 -16.63
C LEU A 93 -28.97 14.74 -16.94
N ALA A 94 -29.68 14.71 -18.07
CA ALA A 94 -30.65 15.75 -18.44
C ALA A 94 -31.83 15.84 -17.46
N ALA A 95 -32.19 14.72 -16.80
CA ALA A 95 -33.17 14.69 -15.73
C ALA A 95 -32.62 15.19 -14.37
N GLY A 96 -31.36 15.65 -14.32
CA GLY A 96 -30.72 16.22 -13.15
C GLY A 96 -30.01 15.22 -12.24
N ARG A 97 -29.83 13.96 -12.66
CA ARG A 97 -29.00 13.00 -11.92
C ARG A 97 -27.52 13.35 -12.08
N LEU A 98 -26.75 13.18 -11.01
CA LEU A 98 -25.31 13.41 -11.05
C LEU A 98 -24.58 12.17 -11.59
N LEU A 99 -23.52 12.37 -12.37
CA LEU A 99 -22.74 11.28 -12.95
C LEU A 99 -22.23 10.25 -11.91
N PRO A 100 -21.72 10.64 -10.73
CA PRO A 100 -21.35 9.67 -9.68
C PRO A 100 -22.51 8.76 -9.23
N GLU A 101 -23.75 9.27 -9.18
CA GLU A 101 -24.93 8.46 -8.84
C GLU A 101 -25.31 7.48 -9.95
N VAL A 102 -25.09 7.88 -11.20
CA VAL A 102 -25.31 7.02 -12.37
C VAL A 102 -24.28 5.89 -12.35
N ILE A 103 -23.01 6.19 -12.10
CA ILE A 103 -21.93 5.20 -11.97
C ILE A 103 -22.24 4.21 -10.83
N ALA A 104 -22.61 4.70 -9.65
CA ALA A 104 -22.88 3.86 -8.47
C ALA A 104 -23.94 2.75 -8.71
N THR A 105 -24.84 2.94 -9.67
CA THR A 105 -25.90 1.98 -10.01
C THR A 105 -25.77 1.37 -11.40
N ALA A 106 -24.69 1.68 -12.13
CA ALA A 106 -24.48 1.23 -13.49
C ALA A 106 -24.27 -0.29 -13.58
N SER A 107 -24.73 -0.87 -14.69
CA SER A 107 -24.31 -2.19 -15.15
C SER A 107 -22.98 -2.10 -15.90
N ARG A 108 -22.32 -3.23 -16.15
CA ARG A 108 -21.09 -3.28 -16.94
C ARG A 108 -21.21 -2.55 -18.29
N ASP A 109 -22.29 -2.76 -19.03
CA ASP A 109 -22.51 -2.12 -20.33
C ASP A 109 -22.70 -0.60 -20.22
N ARG A 110 -23.32 -0.14 -19.13
CA ARG A 110 -23.45 1.30 -18.87
C ARG A 110 -22.11 1.91 -18.45
N LEU A 111 -21.28 1.19 -17.71
CA LEU A 111 -19.92 1.64 -17.39
C LEU A 111 -19.06 1.75 -18.64
N ALA A 112 -19.15 0.79 -19.57
CA ALA A 112 -18.49 0.87 -20.87
C ALA A 112 -18.94 2.12 -21.65
N ALA A 113 -20.24 2.41 -21.67
CA ALA A 113 -20.78 3.61 -22.29
C ALA A 113 -20.28 4.93 -21.66
N ILE A 114 -20.18 4.98 -20.32
CA ILE A 114 -19.66 6.14 -19.60
C ILE A 114 -18.16 6.32 -19.91
N LEU A 115 -17.39 5.24 -19.88
CA LEU A 115 -15.96 5.24 -20.18
C LEU A 115 -15.69 5.70 -21.62
N ASP A 116 -16.43 5.18 -22.59
CA ASP A 116 -16.31 5.54 -24.03
C ASP A 116 -16.54 7.04 -24.28
N SER A 117 -17.42 7.68 -23.49
CA SER A 117 -17.67 9.12 -23.59
C SER A 117 -16.90 9.98 -22.58
N ALA A 118 -16.05 9.41 -21.72
CA ALA A 118 -15.51 10.12 -20.56
C ALA A 118 -14.72 11.37 -20.95
N GLU A 119 -13.82 11.26 -21.93
CA GLU A 119 -12.99 12.36 -22.43
C GLU A 119 -13.79 13.50 -23.09
N THR A 120 -15.01 13.20 -23.55
CA THR A 120 -15.90 14.16 -24.23
C THR A 120 -17.09 14.60 -23.38
N SER A 121 -17.12 14.17 -22.12
CA SER A 121 -18.17 14.56 -21.17
C SER A 121 -18.07 16.06 -20.83
N PRO A 122 -19.19 16.76 -20.62
CA PRO A 122 -19.17 18.16 -20.18
C PRO A 122 -18.35 18.36 -18.91
N GLU A 123 -18.43 17.42 -17.96
CA GLU A 123 -17.70 17.47 -16.69
C GLU A 123 -16.17 17.52 -16.90
N VAL A 124 -15.64 16.79 -17.87
CA VAL A 124 -14.20 16.78 -18.19
C VAL A 124 -13.82 17.99 -19.06
N LEU A 125 -14.65 18.33 -20.05
CA LEU A 125 -14.36 19.43 -20.98
C LEU A 125 -14.43 20.82 -20.32
N GLU A 126 -15.30 20.99 -19.33
CA GLU A 126 -15.49 22.26 -18.61
C GLU A 126 -14.59 22.36 -17.35
N ALA A 127 -13.92 21.27 -16.97
CA ALA A 127 -13.03 21.25 -15.82
C ALA A 127 -11.80 22.13 -16.03
N ARG A 128 -11.36 22.79 -14.95
CA ARG A 128 -10.08 23.49 -14.92
C ARG A 128 -8.88 22.54 -15.08
N ASP A 129 -9.04 21.30 -14.60
CA ASP A 129 -8.06 20.23 -14.70
C ASP A 129 -8.74 18.94 -15.22
N PRO A 130 -8.86 18.79 -16.55
CA PRO A 130 -9.53 17.65 -17.16
C PRO A 130 -8.89 16.30 -16.80
N ALA A 131 -7.56 16.26 -16.65
CA ALA A 131 -6.83 15.04 -16.33
C ALA A 131 -7.21 14.53 -14.94
N SER A 132 -7.23 15.40 -13.94
CA SER A 132 -7.63 15.01 -12.57
C SER A 132 -9.09 14.54 -12.50
N VAL A 133 -10.00 15.14 -13.28
CA VAL A 133 -11.41 14.70 -13.34
C VAL A 133 -11.53 13.34 -14.02
N LEU A 134 -10.78 13.11 -15.10
CA LEU A 134 -10.78 11.83 -15.80
C LEU A 134 -10.22 10.70 -14.91
N ASP A 135 -9.14 10.95 -14.17
CA ASP A 135 -8.59 9.99 -13.21
C ASP A 135 -9.60 9.64 -12.11
N ALA A 136 -10.29 10.65 -11.55
CA ALA A 136 -11.34 10.41 -10.57
C ALA A 136 -12.52 9.62 -11.14
N LEU A 137 -12.89 9.85 -12.41
CA LEU A 137 -13.91 9.08 -13.11
C LEU A 137 -13.48 7.62 -13.32
N HIS A 138 -12.24 7.38 -13.73
CA HIS A 138 -11.69 6.04 -13.88
C HIS A 138 -11.71 5.26 -12.56
N GLU A 139 -11.34 5.88 -11.44
CA GLU A 139 -11.40 5.23 -10.13
C GLU A 139 -12.86 4.90 -9.73
N MET A 140 -13.81 5.82 -9.92
CA MET A 140 -15.23 5.52 -9.64
C MET A 140 -15.79 4.40 -10.52
N ILE A 141 -15.40 4.35 -11.80
CA ILE A 141 -15.78 3.28 -12.72
C ILE A 141 -15.16 1.96 -12.26
N TRP A 142 -13.88 1.96 -11.88
CA TRP A 142 -13.20 0.78 -11.37
C TRP A 142 -13.86 0.23 -10.11
N ASP A 143 -14.12 1.09 -9.12
CA ASP A 143 -14.80 0.72 -7.88
C ASP A 143 -16.16 0.07 -8.15
N ARG A 144 -16.89 0.57 -9.15
CA ARG A 144 -18.16 -0.04 -9.56
C ARG A 144 -17.95 -1.35 -10.33
N LEU A 145 -16.97 -1.43 -11.23
CA LEU A 145 -16.67 -2.64 -11.99
C LEU A 145 -16.39 -3.82 -11.06
N VAL A 146 -15.64 -3.60 -9.99
CA VAL A 146 -15.37 -4.61 -8.95
C VAL A 146 -16.67 -5.18 -8.36
N GLN A 147 -17.79 -4.45 -8.39
CA GLN A 147 -19.07 -4.95 -7.89
C GLN A 147 -19.90 -5.70 -8.93
N VAL A 148 -19.61 -5.53 -10.23
CA VAL A 148 -20.48 -6.01 -11.33
C VAL A 148 -19.77 -6.84 -12.39
N ASP A 149 -18.44 -7.02 -12.29
CA ASP A 149 -17.62 -7.72 -13.26
C ASP A 149 -16.63 -8.68 -12.54
N ASP A 150 -16.68 -9.95 -12.92
CA ASP A 150 -15.88 -11.02 -12.30
C ASP A 150 -14.37 -10.85 -12.56
N ALA A 151 -13.97 -10.25 -13.70
CA ALA A 151 -12.56 -10.03 -14.01
C ALA A 151 -12.00 -8.90 -13.13
N ALA A 152 -12.76 -7.82 -12.91
CA ALA A 152 -12.40 -6.79 -11.95
C ALA A 152 -12.31 -7.33 -10.51
N GLN A 153 -13.26 -8.21 -10.12
CA GLN A 153 -13.20 -8.91 -8.83
C GLN A 153 -11.95 -9.77 -8.69
N ALA A 154 -11.57 -10.51 -9.74
CA ALA A 154 -10.39 -11.35 -9.74
C ALA A 154 -9.09 -10.55 -9.58
N ILE A 155 -9.01 -9.36 -10.20
CA ILE A 155 -7.88 -8.43 -10.03
C ILE A 155 -7.80 -7.95 -8.58
N VAL A 156 -8.90 -7.49 -7.99
CA VAL A 156 -8.92 -7.05 -6.59
C VAL A 156 -8.60 -8.20 -5.64
N ALA A 157 -9.11 -9.40 -5.89
CA ALA A 157 -8.77 -10.58 -5.10
C ALA A 157 -7.28 -10.92 -5.18
N ALA A 158 -6.66 -10.78 -6.35
CA ALA A 158 -5.22 -10.96 -6.53
C ALA A 158 -4.40 -9.85 -5.84
N GLU A 159 -4.83 -8.59 -5.90
CA GLU A 159 -4.24 -7.48 -5.13
C GLU A 159 -4.30 -7.78 -3.62
N GLN A 160 -5.48 -8.16 -3.12
CA GLN A 160 -5.69 -8.50 -1.72
C GLN A 160 -4.86 -9.70 -1.26
N ALA A 161 -4.74 -10.74 -2.09
CA ALA A 161 -3.94 -11.93 -1.79
C ALA A 161 -2.45 -11.61 -1.57
N THR A 162 -1.92 -10.55 -2.19
CA THR A 162 -0.53 -10.13 -2.03
C THR A 162 -0.33 -9.06 -0.95
N THR A 163 -1.40 -8.40 -0.50
CA THR A 163 -1.34 -7.28 0.45
C THR A 163 -0.65 -7.66 1.78
N PRO A 164 -0.95 -8.81 2.42
CA PRO A 164 -0.25 -9.21 3.65
C PRO A 164 1.27 -9.32 3.46
N ALA A 165 1.73 -9.91 2.35
CA ALA A 165 3.17 -10.07 2.08
C ALA A 165 3.85 -8.71 1.87
N ARG A 166 3.19 -7.78 1.16
CA ARG A 166 3.68 -6.40 0.98
C ARG A 166 3.77 -5.65 2.30
N ALA A 167 2.73 -5.75 3.13
CA ALA A 167 2.69 -5.11 4.45
C ALA A 167 3.88 -5.56 5.32
N TRP A 168 4.07 -6.87 5.46
CA TRP A 168 5.14 -7.42 6.30
C TRP A 168 6.54 -7.13 5.75
N ARG A 169 6.74 -7.19 4.42
CA ARG A 169 8.02 -6.79 3.81
C ARG A 169 8.34 -5.33 4.10
N SER A 170 7.39 -4.42 3.88
CA SER A 170 7.56 -2.99 4.18
C SER A 170 7.93 -2.77 5.64
N ILE A 171 7.25 -3.44 6.57
CA ILE A 171 7.53 -3.31 8.01
C ILE A 171 8.93 -3.84 8.37
N LEU A 172 9.28 -5.06 7.94
CA LEU A 172 10.57 -5.67 8.25
C LEU A 172 11.74 -4.86 7.67
N GLU A 173 11.59 -4.40 6.42
CA GLU A 173 12.58 -3.57 5.75
C GLU A 173 12.75 -2.21 6.43
N GLY A 174 11.65 -1.56 6.83
CA GLY A 174 11.69 -0.31 7.57
C GLY A 174 12.40 -0.47 8.93
N VAL A 175 12.06 -1.51 9.70
CA VAL A 175 12.72 -1.76 10.99
C VAL A 175 14.19 -2.13 10.80
N ALA A 176 14.56 -2.87 9.76
CA ALA A 176 15.97 -3.16 9.48
C ALA A 176 16.75 -1.89 9.09
N THR A 177 16.15 -1.01 8.31
CA THR A 177 16.83 0.16 7.73
C THR A 177 16.93 1.30 8.74
N THR A 178 15.79 1.72 9.31
CA THR A 178 15.68 2.91 10.16
C THR A 178 15.45 2.57 11.62
N GLY A 179 15.17 1.30 11.93
CA GLY A 179 14.74 0.88 13.25
C GLY A 179 13.28 1.18 13.55
N ALA A 180 12.53 1.84 12.65
CA ALA A 180 11.15 2.25 12.86
C ALA A 180 10.15 1.44 12.02
N ILE A 181 8.92 1.31 12.53
CA ILE A 181 7.81 0.72 11.76
C ILE A 181 7.26 1.80 10.80
N PRO A 182 7.39 1.62 9.47
CA PRO A 182 6.98 2.63 8.50
C PRO A 182 5.46 2.77 8.43
N PHE A 183 5.00 4.00 8.19
CA PHE A 183 3.57 4.30 8.07
C PHE A 183 2.89 3.52 6.95
N GLU A 184 3.52 3.40 5.78
CA GLU A 184 2.97 2.66 4.65
C GLU A 184 2.71 1.19 4.99
N GLY A 185 3.68 0.52 5.63
CA GLY A 185 3.54 -0.86 6.09
C GLY A 185 2.36 -1.03 7.06
N ARG A 186 2.15 -0.07 7.97
CA ARG A 186 0.98 -0.06 8.88
C ARG A 186 -0.33 0.09 8.12
N VAL A 187 -0.39 0.98 7.13
CA VAL A 187 -1.58 1.17 6.29
C VAL A 187 -1.92 -0.10 5.53
N LEU A 188 -0.93 -0.76 4.93
CA LEU A 188 -1.11 -2.03 4.22
C LEU A 188 -1.55 -3.14 5.17
N LEU A 189 -0.94 -3.22 6.36
CA LEU A 189 -1.32 -4.21 7.37
C LEU A 189 -2.75 -3.97 7.88
N ASN A 190 -3.14 -2.71 8.11
CA ASN A 190 -4.51 -2.37 8.51
C ASN A 190 -5.55 -2.82 7.48
N ARG A 191 -5.24 -2.68 6.18
CA ARG A 191 -6.12 -3.13 5.09
C ARG A 191 -6.19 -4.65 5.02
N ALA A 192 -5.08 -5.34 5.25
CA ALA A 192 -5.01 -6.80 5.22
C ALA A 192 -5.65 -7.45 6.45
N ASP A 193 -5.28 -7.00 7.64
CA ASP A 193 -5.71 -7.53 8.92
C ASP A 193 -5.56 -6.45 10.04
N PRO A 194 -6.64 -5.72 10.37
CA PRO A 194 -6.59 -4.66 11.38
C PRO A 194 -6.37 -5.18 12.79
N ALA A 195 -6.75 -6.42 13.10
CA ALA A 195 -6.54 -7.01 14.42
C ALA A 195 -5.05 -7.30 14.65
N VAL A 196 -4.38 -7.82 13.61
CA VAL A 196 -2.93 -8.05 13.63
C VAL A 196 -2.15 -6.74 13.74
N LEU A 197 -2.59 -5.65 13.10
CA LEU A 197 -1.99 -4.33 13.33
C LEU A 197 -2.12 -3.89 14.79
N GLY A 198 -3.29 -4.06 15.41
CA GLY A 198 -3.50 -3.73 16.82
C GLY A 198 -2.51 -4.46 17.73
N LEU A 199 -2.31 -5.76 17.50
CA LEU A 199 -1.33 -6.56 18.26
C LEU A 199 0.12 -6.10 18.03
N LEU A 200 0.47 -5.70 16.81
CA LEU A 200 1.79 -5.14 16.51
C LEU A 200 2.02 -3.81 17.25
N ASP A 201 1.01 -2.94 17.24
CA ASP A 201 1.07 -1.63 17.89
C ASP A 201 1.20 -1.74 19.41
N ASP A 202 0.40 -2.61 20.04
CA ASP A 202 0.49 -2.87 21.47
C ASP A 202 1.87 -3.45 21.83
N GLY A 203 2.35 -4.42 21.04
CA GLY A 203 3.66 -5.02 21.25
C GLY A 203 4.83 -4.04 21.06
N ASP A 204 4.74 -3.12 20.09
CA ASP A 204 5.78 -2.10 19.88
C ASP A 204 5.79 -1.07 21.01
N ALA A 205 4.60 -0.65 21.48
CA ALA A 205 4.48 0.26 22.61
C ALA A 205 5.09 -0.32 23.89
N GLU A 206 4.97 -1.63 24.12
CA GLU A 206 5.65 -2.32 25.22
C GLU A 206 7.16 -2.48 24.99
N ALA A 207 7.59 -2.75 23.76
CA ALA A 207 9.00 -2.95 23.41
C ALA A 207 9.80 -1.64 23.51
N VAL A 208 9.20 -0.52 23.13
CA VAL A 208 9.83 0.81 23.09
C VAL A 208 8.94 1.82 23.84
N PRO A 209 8.94 1.82 25.19
CA PRO A 209 8.12 2.72 25.97
C PRO A 209 8.64 4.17 25.87
N GLY A 210 7.82 5.06 25.31
CA GLY A 210 8.14 6.47 25.05
C GLY A 210 7.79 6.87 23.62
N PRO A 211 7.97 8.14 23.22
CA PRO A 211 7.79 8.50 21.82
C PRO A 211 8.74 7.64 20.96
N PRO A 212 8.20 6.89 19.96
CA PRO A 212 9.02 6.06 19.10
C PRO A 212 10.01 6.94 18.33
N GLY A 213 11.22 6.44 18.11
CA GLY A 213 12.08 6.96 17.05
C GLY A 213 13.35 7.67 17.52
N ASN A 214 13.27 8.66 18.42
CA ASN A 214 14.40 9.59 18.54
C ASN A 214 15.76 8.95 18.87
N LEU A 215 15.81 7.97 19.78
CA LEU A 215 17.09 7.37 20.18
C LEU A 215 17.57 6.29 19.19
N ILE A 216 16.66 5.45 18.70
CA ILE A 216 16.98 4.36 17.77
C ILE A 216 17.36 4.96 16.41
N GLU A 217 16.54 5.84 15.85
CA GLU A 217 16.80 6.46 14.54
C GLU A 217 18.09 7.27 14.57
N SER A 218 18.33 8.07 15.64
CA SER A 218 19.59 8.81 15.78
C SER A 218 20.82 7.89 15.86
N MET A 219 20.70 6.72 16.50
CA MET A 219 21.77 5.72 16.52
C MET A 219 22.00 5.16 15.12
N MET A 220 20.93 4.73 14.44
CA MET A 220 21.00 4.14 13.10
C MET A 220 21.64 5.12 12.10
N ASP A 221 21.18 6.36 12.06
CA ASP A 221 21.77 7.44 11.25
C ASP A 221 23.25 7.70 11.59
N GLY A 222 23.60 7.62 12.88
CA GLY A 222 24.96 7.82 13.36
C GLY A 222 25.91 6.69 12.98
N LEU A 223 25.42 5.46 12.83
CA LEU A 223 26.22 4.29 12.46
C LEU A 223 26.48 4.19 10.96
N ASP A 224 25.56 4.69 10.13
CA ASP A 224 25.64 4.68 8.66
C ASP A 224 26.52 5.82 8.11
N ARG A 225 26.77 6.88 8.89
CA ARG A 225 27.76 7.90 8.53
C ARG A 225 29.18 7.34 8.63
N VAL A 226 29.80 7.09 7.47
CA VAL A 226 31.24 6.77 7.37
C VAL A 226 32.03 7.91 8.03
N PRO A 227 32.98 7.62 8.95
CA PRO A 227 33.87 8.66 9.45
C PRO A 227 34.65 9.23 8.25
N VAL A 228 34.42 10.51 7.95
CA VAL A 228 35.28 11.25 7.03
C VAL A 228 36.62 11.39 7.75
N ASP A 229 37.66 10.80 7.17
CA ASP A 229 39.02 10.74 7.71
C ASP A 229 39.47 12.07 8.37
N ALA A 230 40.02 11.95 9.58
CA ALA A 230 40.78 12.97 10.28
C ALA A 230 42.22 12.47 10.51
#